data_AF-R7MTY2-F1
#
_entry.id   AF-R7MTY2-F1
#
_cell.length_a   1.000
_cell.length_b   1.000
_cell.length_c   1.000
_cell.angle_alpha   90.00
_cell.angle_beta   90.00
_cell.angle_gamma   90.00
#
_symmetry.space_group_name_H-M   'P 1'
#
loop_
_entity.id
_entity.type
_entity.pdbx_description
1 polymer ?
#
loop_
_entity_poly.entity_id
_entity_poly.type
_entity_poly.pdbx_seq_one_letter_code
_entity_poly.pdbx_strand_id
1 'polypeptide(L)' 'MILPNKLFSYNDSILSKLPSVLKNLDTPKTPVLLLHLCKDINGPIELVDVLDCLYALKKITLNDKGEIEKC' A
#
# COMPACT_ATOMS: atom_id res chain seq x y z
N MET A 1 -3.91 10.12 4.80
CA MET A 1 -3.28 9.09 5.65
C MET A 1 -3.90 8.98 7.05
N ILE A 2 -4.57 7.87 7.37
CA ILE A 2 -5.07 7.56 8.73
C ILE A 2 -4.05 6.69 9.48
N LEU A 3 -3.58 7.17 10.63
CA LEU A 3 -2.64 6.47 11.52
C LEU A 3 -3.32 6.06 12.83
N PRO A 4 -2.81 5.02 13.52
CA PRO A 4 -3.36 4.60 14.81
C PRO A 4 -3.27 5.73 15.83
N ASN A 5 -4.37 5.98 16.54
CA ASN A 5 -4.44 6.96 17.62
C ASN A 5 -5.61 6.62 18.55
N LYS A 6 -6.00 7.54 19.43
CA LYS A 6 -7.09 7.31 20.39
C LYS A 6 -8.47 7.09 19.71
N LEU A 7 -8.66 7.58 18.49
CA LEU A 7 -9.91 7.45 17.72
C LEU A 7 -9.87 6.25 16.76
N PHE A 8 -8.69 5.90 16.23
CA PHE A 8 -8.54 4.85 15.22
C PHE A 8 -7.61 3.75 15.70
N SER A 9 -8.09 2.50 15.68
CA SER A 9 -7.25 1.35 16.03
C SER A 9 -6.18 1.07 14.97
N TYR A 10 -5.25 0.17 15.29
CA TYR A 10 -4.26 -0.30 14.31
C TYR A 10 -4.93 -0.86 13.04
N ASN A 11 -5.98 -1.67 13.21
CA ASN A 11 -6.69 -2.33 12.11
C ASN A 11 -7.49 -1.35 11.23
N ASP A 12 -7.86 -0.20 11.79
CA ASP A 12 -8.55 0.87 11.06
C ASP A 12 -7.57 1.81 10.34
N SER A 13 -6.28 1.67 10.61
CA SER A 13 -5.23 2.52 10.05
C SER A 13 -4.58 1.89 8.81
N ILE A 14 -3.93 2.74 8.01
CA ILE A 14 -3.15 2.32 6.85
C ILE A 14 -1.97 1.41 7.22
N LEU A 15 -1.49 1.43 8.47
CA LEU A 15 -0.36 0.61 8.91
C LEU A 15 -0.70 -0.88 8.86
N SER A 16 -1.96 -1.25 9.12
CA SER A 16 -2.42 -2.64 9.03
C SER A 16 -2.45 -3.17 7.59
N LYS A 17 -2.47 -2.29 6.59
CA LYS A 17 -2.58 -2.62 5.16
C LYS A 17 -1.22 -2.80 4.50
N LEU A 18 -0.14 -2.26 5.09
CA LEU A 18 1.22 -2.37 4.55
C LEU A 18 1.62 -3.83 4.25
N PRO A 19 1.40 -4.82 5.16
CA PRO A 19 1.75 -6.20 4.89
C PRO A 19 0.92 -6.83 3.77
N SER A 20 -0.34 -6.41 3.60
CA SER A 20 -1.24 -6.90 2.54
C SER A 20 -0.69 -6.52 1.16
N VAL A 21 -0.32 -5.24 0.99
CA VAL A 21 0.29 -4.75 -0.26
C VAL A 21 1.60 -5.46 -0.56
N LEU A 22 2.49 -5.57 0.43
CA LEU A 22 3.77 -6.28 0.24
C LEU A 22 3.57 -7.76 -0.10
N LYS A 23 2.60 -8.46 0.49
CA LYS A 23 2.30 -9.86 0.13
C LYS A 23 1.82 -10.03 -1.32
N ASN A 24 1.14 -9.02 -1.88
CA ASN A 24 0.64 -9.07 -3.26
C ASN A 24 1.68 -8.60 -4.30
N LEU A 25 2.88 -8.17 -3.87
CA LEU A 25 3.91 -7.54 -4.70
C LEU A 25 5.08 -8.49 -5.06
N ASP A 26 4.79 -9.74 -5.39
CA ASP A 26 5.84 -10.72 -5.78
C ASP A 26 6.37 -10.51 -7.21
N THR A 27 5.58 -9.84 -8.04
CA THR A 27 5.95 -9.35 -9.37
C THR A 27 5.59 -7.86 -9.43
N PRO A 28 6.23 -7.07 -10.31
CA PRO A 28 5.83 -5.69 -10.56
C PRO A 28 4.35 -5.60 -10.92
N LYS A 29 3.63 -4.62 -10.35
CA LYS A 29 2.19 -4.43 -10.57
C LYS A 29 1.83 -2.97 -10.69
N THR A 30 0.82 -2.70 -11.51
CA THR A 30 0.21 -1.37 -11.57
C THR A 30 -0.59 -1.07 -10.30
N PRO A 31 -0.78 0.20 -9.92
CA PRO A 31 -1.63 0.58 -8.80
C PRO A 31 -3.07 0.05 -8.93
N VAL A 32 -3.61 0.03 -10.14
CA VAL A 32 -4.95 -0.51 -10.42
C VAL A 32 -5.04 -1.99 -10.08
N LEU A 33 -4.03 -2.78 -10.46
CA LEU A 33 -4.02 -4.21 -10.12
C LEU A 33 -3.88 -4.43 -8.61
N LEU A 34 -3.08 -3.63 -7.91
CA LEU A 34 -2.97 -3.70 -6.45
C LEU A 34 -4.29 -3.36 -5.76
N LEU A 35 -5.04 -2.38 -6.26
CA LEU A 35 -6.36 -2.04 -5.73
C LEU A 35 -7.34 -3.21 -5.85
N HIS A 36 -7.25 -4.00 -6.92
CA HIS A 36 -8.08 -5.19 -7.09
C HIS A 36 -7.65 -6.38 -6.22
N LEU A 37 -6.36 -6.52 -5.94
CA LEU A 37 -5.80 -7.63 -5.16
C LEU A 37 -5.92 -7.40 -3.64
N CYS A 38 -5.69 -6.18 -3.17
CA CYS A 38 -5.70 -5.82 -1.75
C CYS A 38 -7.12 -5.44 -1.31
N LYS A 39 -7.97 -6.46 -1.11
CA LYS A 39 -9.40 -6.30 -0.77
C LYS A 39 -9.66 -5.53 0.53
N ASP A 40 -8.64 -5.39 1.38
CA ASP A 40 -8.70 -4.69 2.65
C ASP A 40 -8.46 -3.17 2.52
N ILE A 41 -8.17 -2.67 1.31
CA ILE A 41 -7.97 -1.25 0.99
C ILE A 41 -9.25 -0.66 0.40
N ASN A 42 -9.73 0.43 0.99
CA ASN A 42 -10.95 1.14 0.63
C ASN A 42 -10.67 2.24 -0.41
N GLY A 43 -10.33 1.80 -1.61
CA GLY A 43 -10.24 2.69 -2.78
C GLY A 43 -8.87 3.34 -3.01
N PRO A 44 -8.77 4.18 -4.06
CA PRO A 44 -7.48 4.69 -4.54
C PRO A 44 -6.74 5.58 -3.55
N ILE A 45 -7.46 6.38 -2.75
CA ILE A 45 -6.84 7.30 -1.79
C ILE A 45 -6.11 6.54 -0.69
N GLU A 46 -6.75 5.51 -0.12
CA GLU A 46 -6.12 4.67 0.90
C GLU A 46 -4.94 3.87 0.32
N LEU A 47 -5.04 3.43 -0.94
CA LEU A 47 -3.92 2.79 -1.62
C LEU A 47 -2.71 3.73 -1.75
N VAL A 48 -2.91 4.96 -2.20
CA VAL A 48 -1.82 5.96 -2.33
C VAL A 48 -1.17 6.22 -0.99
N ASP A 49 -1.96 6.44 0.06
CA ASP A 49 -1.45 6.59 1.44
C ASP A 49 -0.54 5.41 1.87
N VAL A 50 -0.94 4.18 1.55
CA VAL A 50 -0.16 2.96 1.85
C VAL A 50 1.14 2.91 1.04
N LEU A 51 1.07 3.22 -0.26
CA LEU A 51 2.22 3.21 -1.16
C LEU A 51 3.23 4.30 -0.79
N ASP A 52 2.77 5.50 -0.44
CA ASP A 52 3.61 6.61 0.01
C ASP A 52 4.42 6.20 1.25
N CYS A 53 3.77 5.54 2.22
CA CYS A 53 4.46 4.97 3.38
C CYS A 53 5.52 3.93 2.99
N LEU A 54 5.17 2.95 2.15
CA LEU A 54 6.11 1.90 1.74
C LEU A 54 7.30 2.47 0.94
N TYR A 55 7.05 3.47 0.10
CA TYR A 55 8.07 4.16 -0.67
C TYR A 55 9.02 4.94 0.24
N ALA A 56 8.47 5.71 1.19
CA ALA A 56 9.27 6.42 2.21
C ALA A 56 10.13 5.45 3.06
N LEU A 57 9.61 4.25 3.33
CA LEU A 57 10.33 3.17 4.04
C LEU A 57 11.31 2.39 3.15
N LYS A 58 11.45 2.75 1.87
CA LYS A 58 12.29 2.06 0.87
C LYS A 58 11.96 0.57 0.76
N LYS A 59 10.68 0.23 0.81
CA LYS A 59 10.17 -1.14 0.62
C LYS A 59 9.62 -1.39 -0.77
N ILE A 60 9.28 -0.31 -1.48
CA ILE A 60 8.86 -0.35 -2.87
C ILE A 60 9.53 0.78 -3.65
N THR A 61 9.58 0.61 -4.97
CA THR A 61 9.94 1.66 -5.93
C THR A 61 8.96 1.66 -7.09
N LEU A 62 8.97 2.75 -7.87
CA LEU A 62 8.28 2.84 -9.15
C LEU A 62 9.30 2.60 -10.25
N ASN A 63 9.06 1.61 -11.11
CA ASN A 63 9.93 1.34 -12.24
C ASN A 63 9.62 2.25 -13.44
N ASP A 64 10.45 2.20 -14.48
CA ASP A 64 10.31 3.04 -15.68
C ASP A 64 9.00 2.81 -16.45
N LYS A 65 8.29 1.71 -16.18
CA LYS A 65 6.99 1.39 -16.78
C LYS A 65 5.81 1.91 -15.96
N GLY A 66 6.06 2.57 -14.83
CA GLY A 66 5.03 3.02 -13.91
C GLY A 66 4.42 1.90 -13.07
N GLU A 67 5.12 0.76 -12.95
CA GLU A 67 4.72 -0.34 -12.07
C GLU A 67 5.44 -0.24 -10.73
N ILE A 68 4.79 -0.72 -9.69
CA ILE A 68 5.34 -0.78 -8.35
C ILE A 68 6.05 -2.14 -8.20
N GLU A 69 7.26 -2.14 -7.68
CA GLU A 69 8.04 -3.34 -7.37
C GLU A 69 8.68 -3.22 -5.99
N LYS A 70 8.97 -4.38 -5.36
CA LYS A 70 9.68 -4.41 -4.07
C LYS A 70 11.13 -3.99 -4.27
N CYS A 71 11.67 -3.26 -3.28
CA CYS A 71 13.11 -3.00 -3.16
C CYS A 71 13.87 -4.22 -2.62
#